data_AF-A0A6L9YUJ1-F1
#
_entry.id   AF-A0A6L9YUJ1-F1
#
_cell.length_a   1.000
_cell.length_b   1.000
_cell.length_c   1.000
_cell.angle_alpha   90.00
_cell.angle_beta   90.00
_cell.angle_gamma   90.00
#
_symmetry.space_group_name_H-M   'P 1'
#
loop_
_entity.id
_entity.type
_entity.pdbx_description
1 polymer ?
#
loop_
_entity_poly.entity_id
_entity_poly.type
_entity_poly.pdbx_seq_one_letter_code
_entity_poly.pdbx_strand_id
1 'polypeptide(L)'
;MKKTISVDPTVFLERDMAPLSQTNWYHTNFSTLLQEIERVRNYLENYIEGKKNLQTVTEIGDDTSALAQLCLLFNLSPFERDILLMCAGMEIEPYFHSLFAKAQKNHPHKNYPTLSLAFDALPGANWGVLSPQRPLLNLQLLHIEPGLILSQSPLYIDQRILCFLLGEYATDQELAGKIKPQPPQTNLHLLPSSQLSIVEQLITIWSGGEGRNSYPVVQLSRSDQSTKYQIASATCQGLGYSLHTLDPAALTTNPQEVYQLGKRWQREAILSNSVLFIDCDS
;
A
#
# COMPACT_ATOMS: atom_id res chain seq x y z
N MET A 1 9.81 32.62 -6.20
CA MET A 1 9.25 32.23 -4.88
C MET A 1 8.24 31.12 -5.08
N LYS A 2 8.68 29.86 -5.09
CA LYS A 2 7.80 28.69 -5.09
C LYS A 2 7.89 28.09 -3.67
N LYS A 3 6.77 28.09 -2.95
CA LYS A 3 6.65 27.44 -1.65
C LYS A 3 6.70 25.93 -1.88
N THR A 4 7.82 25.31 -1.53
CA THR A 4 7.97 23.87 -1.44
C THR A 4 7.22 23.41 -0.19
N ILE A 5 6.09 22.74 -0.37
CA ILE A 5 5.39 22.05 0.72
C ILE A 5 6.11 20.71 0.89
N SER A 6 7.03 20.66 1.86
CA SER A 6 7.69 19.44 2.30
C SER A 6 6.70 18.66 3.16
N VAL A 7 6.20 17.53 2.66
CA VAL A 7 5.37 16.61 3.45
C VAL A 7 6.31 15.59 4.08
N ASP A 8 6.47 15.71 5.39
CA ASP A 8 7.29 14.88 6.26
C ASP A 8 6.56 13.54 6.54
N PRO A 9 7.11 12.36 6.22
CA PRO A 9 6.40 11.08 6.33
C PRO A 9 6.28 10.53 7.77
N THR A 10 6.74 11.26 8.79
CA THR A 10 6.75 10.82 10.20
C THR A 10 5.51 11.21 11.01
N VAL A 11 4.43 11.69 10.38
CA VAL A 11 3.26 12.27 11.07
C VAL A 11 2.41 11.25 11.84
N PHE A 12 2.63 9.94 11.71
CA PHE A 12 1.73 8.96 12.33
C PHE A 12 2.06 8.51 13.76
N LEU A 13 3.14 8.97 14.41
CA LEU A 13 3.44 8.44 15.75
C LEU A 13 3.73 9.39 16.91
N GLU A 14 4.06 10.68 16.76
CA GLU A 14 4.11 11.58 17.92
C GLU A 14 4.40 13.03 17.49
N ARG A 15 3.38 13.89 17.41
CA ARG A 15 3.57 15.34 17.56
C ARG A 15 2.28 16.06 17.92
N ASP A 16 2.41 16.95 18.90
CA ASP A 16 1.39 17.81 19.51
C ASP A 16 0.47 18.53 18.51
N MET A 17 -0.57 17.83 18.06
CA MET A 17 -1.83 18.43 17.63
C MET A 17 -2.76 18.44 18.83
N ALA A 18 -3.38 19.59 19.12
CA ALA A 18 -4.57 19.59 19.98
C ALA A 18 -5.52 18.49 19.48
N PRO A 19 -6.07 17.64 20.36
CA PRO A 19 -6.63 16.36 19.97
C PRO A 19 -7.92 16.58 19.17
N LEU A 20 -7.82 16.55 17.84
CA LEU A 20 -8.86 15.90 17.05
C LEU A 20 -8.78 14.45 17.49
N SER A 21 -9.70 14.03 18.38
CA SER A 21 -9.68 12.70 18.97
C SER A 21 -9.49 11.65 17.87
N GLN A 22 -8.73 10.58 18.12
CA GLN A 22 -8.55 9.46 17.20
C GLN A 22 -9.89 8.95 16.61
N THR A 23 -10.96 9.08 17.40
CA THR A 23 -12.36 8.85 17.02
C THR A 23 -12.86 9.75 15.89
N ASN A 24 -12.46 11.03 15.86
CA ASN A 24 -12.83 12.00 14.83
C ASN A 24 -12.17 11.68 13.48
N TRP A 25 -10.89 11.30 13.46
CA TRP A 25 -10.23 10.86 12.22
C TRP A 25 -10.88 9.58 11.70
N TYR A 26 -11.08 8.57 12.55
CA TYR A 26 -11.69 7.31 12.13
C TYR A 26 -13.06 7.50 11.48
N HIS A 27 -13.92 8.31 12.09
CA HIS A 27 -15.23 8.65 11.55
C HIS A 27 -15.12 9.40 10.21
N THR A 28 -14.22 10.38 10.11
CA THR A 28 -14.01 11.16 8.88
C THR A 28 -13.44 10.30 7.76
N ASN A 29 -12.48 9.42 8.06
CA ASN A 29 -11.89 8.47 7.12
C ASN A 29 -12.96 7.52 6.56
N PHE A 30 -13.74 6.89 7.44
CA PHE A 30 -14.79 5.97 7.03
C PHE A 30 -15.89 6.68 6.22
N SER A 31 -16.33 7.86 6.64
CA SER A 31 -17.30 8.66 5.89
C SER A 31 -16.78 9.03 4.49
N THR A 32 -15.50 9.39 4.37
CA THR A 32 -14.86 9.69 3.07
C THR A 32 -14.80 8.44 2.19
N LEU A 33 -14.42 7.30 2.76
CA LEU A 33 -14.38 6.03 2.03
C LEU A 33 -15.77 5.67 1.48
N LEU A 34 -16.82 5.79 2.30
CA LEU A 34 -18.20 5.53 1.86
C LEU A 34 -18.65 6.50 0.77
N GLN A 35 -18.30 7.78 0.85
CA GLN A 35 -18.60 8.76 -0.19
C GLN A 35 -17.94 8.40 -1.53
N GLU A 36 -16.71 7.89 -1.50
CA GLU A 36 -15.99 7.46 -2.70
C GLU A 36 -16.52 6.14 -3.27
N ILE A 37 -16.95 5.20 -2.42
CA ILE A 37 -17.66 3.99 -2.83
C ILE A 37 -19.01 4.34 -3.48
N GLU A 38 -19.75 5.29 -2.88
CA GLU A 38 -21.02 5.81 -3.39
C GLU A 38 -20.84 6.47 -4.77
N ARG A 39 -19.74 7.17 -5.01
CA ARG A 39 -19.39 7.69 -6.34
C ARG A 39 -19.22 6.56 -7.35
N VAL A 40 -18.56 5.46 -7.00
CA VAL A 40 -18.40 4.29 -7.88
C VAL A 40 -19.73 3.57 -8.10
N ARG A 41 -20.59 3.49 -7.08
CA ARG A 41 -21.97 3.00 -7.21
C ARG A 41 -22.73 3.77 -8.29
N ASN A 42 -22.67 5.10 -8.26
CA ASN A 42 -23.32 5.95 -9.26
C ASN A 42 -22.80 5.70 -10.69
N TYR A 43 -21.50 5.40 -10.88
CA TYR A 43 -20.98 5.01 -12.19
C TYR A 43 -21.59 3.70 -12.69
N LEU A 44 -21.70 2.70 -11.82
CA LEU A 44 -22.31 1.41 -12.16
C LEU A 44 -23.81 1.56 -12.49
N GLU A 45 -24.54 2.38 -11.73
CA GLU A 45 -25.96 2.67 -12.00
C GLU A 45 -26.16 3.39 -13.33
N ASN A 46 -25.36 4.41 -13.62
CA ASN A 46 -25.38 5.07 -14.93
C ASN A 46 -25.13 4.07 -16.06
N TYR A 47 -24.16 3.17 -15.89
CA TYR A 47 -23.87 2.13 -16.89
C TYR A 47 -25.05 1.16 -17.08
N ILE A 48 -25.71 0.73 -16.00
CA ILE A 48 -26.92 -0.11 -16.05
C ILE A 48 -28.05 0.60 -16.81
N GLU A 49 -28.20 1.91 -16.62
CA GLU A 49 -29.18 2.75 -17.31
C GLU A 49 -28.78 3.08 -18.76
N GLY A 50 -27.62 2.61 -19.25
CA GLY A 50 -27.11 2.89 -20.59
C GLY A 50 -26.51 4.29 -20.76
N LYS A 51 -26.28 5.02 -19.67
CA LYS A 51 -25.60 6.32 -19.66
C LYS A 51 -24.08 6.11 -19.69
N LYS A 52 -23.36 7.04 -20.33
CA LYS A 52 -21.89 7.03 -20.36
C LYS A 52 -21.32 7.91 -19.26
N ASN A 53 -20.37 7.36 -18.50
CA ASN A 53 -19.57 8.14 -17.55
C ASN A 53 -18.38 8.78 -18.29
N LEU A 54 -18.45 10.09 -18.52
CA LEU A 54 -17.43 10.83 -19.29
C LEU A 54 -16.43 11.60 -18.41
N GLN A 55 -16.82 11.91 -17.18
CA GLN A 55 -16.02 12.73 -16.28
C GLN A 55 -15.27 11.86 -15.27
N THR A 56 -13.95 11.87 -15.39
CA THR A 56 -13.05 11.28 -14.38
C THR A 56 -12.88 12.27 -13.24
N VAL A 57 -13.28 11.88 -12.03
CA VAL A 57 -13.01 12.65 -10.81
C VAL A 57 -11.58 12.35 -10.37
N THR A 58 -10.70 13.36 -10.40
CA THR A 58 -9.27 13.19 -10.04
C THR A 58 -8.97 13.47 -8.59
N GLU A 59 -9.75 14.35 -7.96
CA GLU A 59 -9.53 14.78 -6.57
C GLU A 59 -10.29 13.89 -5.59
N ILE A 60 -9.72 13.68 -4.42
CA ILE A 60 -10.37 13.05 -3.27
C ILE A 60 -10.67 14.19 -2.29
N GLY A 61 -11.89 14.23 -1.74
CA GLY A 61 -12.34 15.36 -0.93
C GLY A 61 -11.52 15.61 0.35
N ASP A 62 -10.84 14.59 0.85
CA ASP A 62 -9.97 14.66 2.03
C ASP A 62 -8.62 13.98 1.76
N ASP A 63 -7.57 14.80 1.59
CA ASP A 63 -6.18 14.37 1.37
C ASP A 63 -5.58 13.60 2.57
N THR A 64 -6.20 13.69 3.74
CA THR A 64 -5.78 12.98 4.97
C THR A 64 -6.46 11.63 5.15
N SER A 65 -7.42 11.28 4.28
CA SER A 65 -8.06 9.97 4.27
C SER A 65 -7.08 8.86 3.89
N ALA A 66 -7.30 7.65 4.40
CA ALA A 66 -6.50 6.48 4.07
C ALA A 66 -6.51 6.19 2.56
N LEU A 67 -7.64 6.41 1.87
CA LEU A 67 -7.72 6.28 0.41
C LEU A 67 -6.81 7.28 -0.31
N ALA A 68 -6.81 8.55 0.10
CA ALA A 68 -5.94 9.57 -0.50
C ALA A 68 -4.46 9.24 -0.28
N GLN A 69 -4.10 8.83 0.94
CA GLN A 69 -2.75 8.38 1.26
C GLN A 69 -2.35 7.15 0.43
N LEU A 70 -3.24 6.16 0.27
CA LEU A 70 -2.99 4.99 -0.56
C LEU A 70 -2.73 5.38 -2.02
N CYS A 71 -3.57 6.27 -2.58
CA CYS A 71 -3.41 6.75 -3.94
C CYS A 71 -2.07 7.47 -4.13
N LEU A 72 -1.66 8.29 -3.15
CA LEU A 72 -0.42 9.03 -3.17
C LEU A 72 0.82 8.13 -3.02
N LEU A 73 0.77 7.16 -2.10
CA LEU A 73 1.86 6.22 -1.83
C LEU A 73 2.15 5.31 -3.01
N PHE A 74 1.09 4.80 -3.65
CA PHE A 74 1.20 3.89 -4.78
C PHE A 74 1.13 4.59 -6.14
N ASN A 75 0.91 5.91 -6.18
CA ASN A 75 0.69 6.67 -7.41
C ASN A 75 -0.43 6.06 -8.28
N LEU A 76 -1.56 5.75 -7.64
CA LEU A 76 -2.72 5.17 -8.32
C LEU A 76 -3.36 6.22 -9.22
N SER A 77 -3.63 5.84 -10.47
CA SER A 77 -4.48 6.63 -11.36
C SER A 77 -5.93 6.62 -10.85
N PRO A 78 -6.75 7.61 -11.23
CA PRO A 78 -8.18 7.63 -10.88
C PRO A 78 -8.92 6.34 -11.28
N PHE A 79 -8.55 5.75 -12.42
CA PHE A 79 -9.12 4.48 -12.88
C PHE A 79 -8.71 3.30 -11.98
N GLU A 80 -7.44 3.21 -11.57
CA GLU A 80 -6.98 2.18 -10.63
C GLU A 80 -7.63 2.32 -9.24
N ARG A 81 -7.78 3.56 -8.75
CA ARG A 81 -8.51 3.88 -7.52
C ARG A 81 -9.96 3.38 -7.61
N ASP A 82 -10.64 3.66 -8.72
CA ASP A 82 -12.05 3.31 -8.86
C ASP A 82 -12.27 1.79 -8.99
N ILE A 83 -11.34 1.05 -9.61
CA ILE A 83 -11.34 -0.43 -9.58
C ILE A 83 -11.17 -0.95 -8.14
N LEU A 84 -10.25 -0.35 -7.39
CA LEU A 84 -10.03 -0.71 -5.98
C LEU A 84 -11.29 -0.45 -5.14
N LEU A 85 -11.98 0.67 -5.38
CA LEU A 85 -13.24 1.01 -4.72
C LEU A 85 -14.41 0.09 -5.14
N MET A 86 -14.44 -0.44 -6.37
CA MET A 86 -15.40 -1.50 -6.74
C MET A 86 -15.20 -2.73 -5.84
N CYS A 87 -13.95 -3.14 -5.62
CA CYS A 87 -13.64 -4.29 -4.78
C CYS A 87 -13.94 -4.00 -3.30
N ALA A 88 -13.58 -2.81 -2.79
CA ALA A 88 -13.90 -2.41 -1.43
C ALA A 88 -15.42 -2.31 -1.19
N GLY A 89 -16.17 -1.77 -2.14
CA GLY A 89 -17.63 -1.70 -2.09
C GLY A 89 -18.28 -3.08 -2.01
N MET A 90 -17.73 -4.10 -2.66
CA MET A 90 -18.20 -5.48 -2.54
C MET A 90 -18.14 -6.01 -1.10
N GLU A 91 -17.08 -5.65 -0.36
CA GLU A 91 -16.82 -6.11 1.00
C GLU A 91 -17.58 -5.28 2.06
N ILE A 92 -17.77 -3.98 1.80
CA ILE A 92 -18.33 -3.04 2.78
C ILE A 92 -19.85 -2.86 2.62
N GLU A 93 -20.35 -2.84 1.38
CA GLU A 93 -21.73 -2.46 1.07
C GLU A 93 -22.56 -3.66 0.58
N PRO A 94 -23.61 -4.08 1.32
CA PRO A 94 -24.36 -5.31 1.02
C PRO A 94 -24.97 -5.39 -0.39
N TYR A 95 -25.31 -4.25 -0.99
CA TYR A 95 -26.03 -4.19 -2.27
C TYR A 95 -25.12 -4.32 -3.50
N PHE A 96 -23.79 -4.21 -3.38
CA PHE A 96 -22.86 -4.25 -4.52
C PHE A 96 -22.93 -5.55 -5.30
N HIS A 97 -23.14 -6.69 -4.63
CA HIS A 97 -23.34 -7.99 -5.28
C HIS A 97 -24.47 -7.95 -6.32
N SER A 98 -25.61 -7.34 -5.96
CA SER A 98 -26.76 -7.20 -6.86
C SER A 98 -26.50 -6.20 -7.98
N LEU A 99 -25.71 -5.16 -7.71
CA LEU A 99 -25.34 -4.14 -8.67
C LEU A 99 -24.42 -4.70 -9.75
N PHE A 100 -23.43 -5.51 -9.37
CA PHE A 100 -22.57 -6.22 -10.32
C PHE A 100 -23.34 -7.20 -11.20
N ALA A 101 -24.29 -7.95 -10.62
CA ALA A 101 -25.14 -8.85 -11.39
C ALA A 101 -25.96 -8.07 -12.43
N LYS A 102 -26.60 -6.96 -12.04
CA LYS A 102 -27.35 -6.08 -12.96
C LYS A 102 -26.47 -5.51 -14.07
N ALA A 103 -25.31 -4.95 -13.72
CA ALA A 103 -24.36 -4.38 -14.67
C ALA A 103 -23.83 -5.43 -15.66
N GLN A 104 -23.74 -6.70 -15.24
CA GLN A 104 -23.34 -7.81 -16.08
C GLN A 104 -24.54 -8.55 -16.70
N LYS A 105 -25.59 -7.80 -17.07
CA LYS A 105 -26.80 -8.28 -17.77
C LYS A 105 -27.60 -9.33 -16.99
N ASN A 106 -27.71 -9.17 -15.68
CA ASN A 106 -28.41 -10.08 -14.77
C ASN A 106 -27.90 -11.52 -14.83
N HIS A 107 -26.62 -11.72 -15.12
CA HIS A 107 -26.05 -13.07 -15.15
C HIS A 107 -26.00 -13.63 -13.71
N PRO A 108 -26.65 -14.78 -13.42
CA PRO A 108 -26.89 -15.26 -12.06
C PRO A 108 -25.63 -15.60 -11.25
N HIS A 109 -24.49 -15.76 -11.93
CA HIS A 109 -23.20 -16.08 -11.32
C HIS A 109 -22.11 -15.02 -11.57
N LYS A 110 -22.48 -13.79 -11.95
CA LYS A 110 -21.53 -12.67 -12.11
C LYS A 110 -21.89 -11.50 -11.19
N ASN A 111 -21.85 -11.78 -9.89
CA ASN A 111 -22.14 -10.85 -8.80
C ASN A 111 -20.87 -10.28 -8.15
N TYR A 112 -19.79 -10.17 -8.93
CA TYR A 112 -18.46 -9.72 -8.52
C TYR A 112 -17.89 -8.72 -9.53
N PRO A 113 -16.94 -7.86 -9.11
CA PRO A 113 -16.26 -6.95 -10.02
C PRO A 113 -15.31 -7.72 -10.95
N THR A 114 -15.20 -7.25 -12.19
CA THR A 114 -14.27 -7.77 -13.20
C THR A 114 -13.59 -6.60 -13.91
N LEU A 115 -12.42 -6.81 -14.52
CA LEU A 115 -11.77 -5.75 -15.30
C LEU A 115 -12.62 -5.37 -16.52
N SER A 116 -13.30 -6.33 -17.16
CA SER A 116 -14.23 -6.04 -18.25
C SER A 116 -15.34 -5.09 -17.82
N LEU A 117 -15.93 -5.32 -16.64
CA LEU A 117 -16.95 -4.43 -16.11
C LEU A 117 -16.38 -3.04 -15.81
N ALA A 118 -15.18 -2.97 -15.23
CA ALA A 118 -14.51 -1.71 -14.95
C ALA A 118 -14.24 -0.90 -16.23
N PHE A 119 -13.76 -1.54 -17.29
CA PHE A 119 -13.52 -0.88 -18.58
C PHE A 119 -14.79 -0.32 -19.22
N ASP A 120 -15.91 -1.02 -19.07
CA ASP A 120 -17.19 -0.61 -19.66
C ASP A 120 -17.89 0.47 -18.82
N ALA A 121 -17.85 0.37 -17.50
CA ALA A 121 -18.64 1.19 -16.60
C ALA A 121 -17.92 2.44 -16.05
N LEU A 122 -16.60 2.38 -15.82
CA LEU A 122 -15.86 3.48 -15.17
C LEU A 122 -15.29 4.48 -16.20
N PRO A 123 -15.22 5.78 -15.86
CA PRO A 123 -14.56 6.77 -16.71
C PRO A 123 -13.03 6.58 -16.69
N GLY A 124 -12.36 6.99 -17.77
CA GLY A 124 -10.90 7.00 -17.83
C GLY A 124 -10.25 5.61 -18.02
N ALA A 125 -11.00 4.65 -18.58
CA ALA A 125 -10.54 3.31 -18.90
C ALA A 125 -9.14 3.28 -19.52
N ASN A 126 -8.23 2.52 -18.89
CA ASN A 126 -6.84 2.41 -19.34
C ASN A 126 -6.34 0.97 -19.21
N TRP A 127 -6.03 0.34 -20.34
CA TRP A 127 -5.47 -1.02 -20.41
C TRP A 127 -4.12 -1.17 -19.70
N GLY A 128 -3.43 -0.05 -19.42
CA GLY A 128 -2.21 -0.03 -18.63
C GLY A 128 -2.35 -0.65 -17.24
N VAL A 129 -3.57 -0.76 -16.69
CA VAL A 129 -3.84 -1.46 -15.41
C VAL A 129 -3.40 -2.93 -15.41
N LEU A 130 -3.38 -3.57 -16.59
CA LEU A 130 -2.90 -4.94 -16.77
C LEU A 130 -1.37 -5.07 -16.76
N SER A 131 -0.66 -3.95 -16.82
CA SER A 131 0.79 -3.97 -16.86
C SER A 131 1.36 -4.53 -15.55
N PRO A 132 2.32 -5.47 -15.61
CA PRO A 132 3.01 -5.96 -14.42
C PRO A 132 3.89 -4.89 -13.74
N GLN A 133 3.97 -3.69 -14.32
CA GLN A 133 4.66 -2.55 -13.73
C GLN A 133 3.73 -1.67 -12.89
N ARG A 134 2.40 -1.82 -13.01
CA ARG A 134 1.45 -1.02 -12.25
C ARG A 134 1.24 -1.57 -10.85
N PRO A 135 1.16 -0.70 -9.84
CA PRO A 135 1.11 -1.08 -8.43
C PRO A 135 -0.09 -1.95 -8.08
N LEU A 136 -1.24 -1.72 -8.74
CA LEU A 136 -2.51 -2.34 -8.39
C LEU A 136 -2.44 -3.88 -8.35
N LEU A 137 -1.83 -4.49 -9.37
CA LEU A 137 -1.63 -5.94 -9.45
C LEU A 137 -0.21 -6.35 -9.06
N ASN A 138 0.82 -5.57 -9.42
CA ASN A 138 2.21 -5.93 -9.15
C ASN A 138 2.55 -5.95 -7.66
N LEU A 139 1.98 -5.01 -6.89
CA LEU A 139 2.12 -4.93 -5.44
C LEU A 139 0.91 -5.55 -4.74
N GLN A 140 0.11 -6.34 -5.47
CA GLN A 140 -0.98 -7.15 -4.94
C GLN A 140 -2.00 -6.32 -4.13
N LEU A 141 -2.31 -5.09 -4.52
CA LEU A 141 -3.37 -4.33 -3.84
C LEU A 141 -4.73 -4.99 -4.08
N LEU A 142 -4.88 -5.58 -5.27
CA LEU A 142 -5.98 -6.43 -5.69
C LEU A 142 -5.43 -7.77 -6.20
N HIS A 143 -6.29 -8.78 -6.14
CA HIS A 143 -6.07 -10.11 -6.69
C HIS A 143 -7.08 -10.39 -7.80
N ILE A 144 -6.64 -11.15 -8.82
CA ILE A 144 -7.50 -11.68 -9.86
C ILE A 144 -7.60 -13.18 -9.64
N GLU A 145 -8.81 -13.70 -9.48
CA GLU A 145 -9.00 -15.14 -9.35
C GLU A 145 -8.63 -15.86 -10.66
N PRO A 146 -7.94 -17.02 -10.60
CA PRO A 146 -7.64 -17.78 -11.80
C PRO A 146 -8.91 -18.13 -12.59
N GLY A 147 -8.92 -17.80 -13.89
CA GLY A 147 -10.04 -18.07 -14.77
C GLY A 147 -9.61 -18.17 -16.22
N LEU A 148 -10.54 -18.60 -17.09
CA LEU A 148 -10.27 -18.80 -18.52
C LEU A 148 -9.90 -17.49 -19.24
N ILE A 149 -10.50 -16.37 -18.83
CA ILE A 149 -10.26 -15.06 -19.43
C ILE A 149 -9.94 -14.07 -18.31
N LEU A 150 -8.70 -13.58 -18.27
CA LEU A 150 -8.17 -12.69 -17.23
C LEU A 150 -9.09 -11.51 -16.93
N SER A 151 -9.62 -10.84 -17.96
CA SER A 151 -10.44 -9.64 -17.78
C SER A 151 -11.84 -9.93 -17.23
N GLN A 152 -12.31 -11.17 -17.35
CA GLN A 152 -13.63 -11.61 -16.90
C GLN A 152 -13.57 -12.37 -15.56
N SER A 153 -12.36 -12.67 -15.09
CA SER A 153 -12.16 -13.26 -13.77
C SER A 153 -12.61 -12.32 -12.66
N PRO A 154 -13.09 -12.88 -11.53
CA PRO A 154 -13.35 -12.12 -10.31
C PRO A 154 -12.13 -11.33 -9.82
N LEU A 155 -12.40 -10.11 -9.34
CA LEU A 155 -11.44 -9.25 -8.67
C LEU A 155 -11.75 -9.17 -7.18
N TYR A 156 -10.71 -9.19 -6.35
CA TYR A 156 -10.83 -9.06 -4.90
C TYR A 156 -9.79 -8.09 -4.35
N ILE A 157 -10.15 -7.36 -3.31
CA ILE A 157 -9.21 -6.52 -2.58
C ILE A 157 -8.37 -7.37 -1.63
N ASP A 158 -7.08 -7.07 -1.52
CA ASP A 158 -6.25 -7.72 -0.52
C ASP A 158 -6.67 -7.28 0.89
N GLN A 159 -6.78 -8.24 1.82
CA GLN A 159 -7.20 -7.99 3.20
C GLN A 159 -6.37 -6.90 3.88
N ARG A 160 -5.05 -6.87 3.66
CA ARG A 160 -4.15 -5.86 4.25
C ARG A 160 -4.51 -4.45 3.77
N ILE A 161 -4.90 -4.33 2.50
CA ILE A 161 -5.32 -3.07 1.89
C ILE A 161 -6.72 -2.67 2.35
N LEU A 162 -7.66 -3.61 2.46
CA LEU A 162 -8.98 -3.34 3.03
C LEU A 162 -8.86 -2.80 4.46
N CYS A 163 -8.08 -3.45 5.32
CA CYS A 163 -7.82 -2.97 6.68
C CYS A 163 -7.18 -1.58 6.69
N PHE A 164 -6.22 -1.32 5.79
CA PHE A 164 -5.62 0.00 5.65
C PHE A 164 -6.65 1.09 5.32
N LEU A 165 -7.56 0.83 4.36
CA LEU A 165 -8.62 1.78 3.99
C LEU A 165 -9.57 2.07 5.16
N LEU A 166 -9.86 1.05 5.97
CA LEU A 166 -10.70 1.16 7.17
C LEU A 166 -9.98 1.84 8.35
N GLY A 167 -8.67 2.08 8.24
CA GLY A 167 -7.87 2.63 9.35
C GLY A 167 -7.57 1.59 10.44
N GLU A 168 -7.73 0.30 10.13
CA GLU A 168 -7.49 -0.81 11.05
C GLU A 168 -6.04 -1.30 10.96
N TYR A 169 -5.48 -1.66 12.11
CA TYR A 169 -4.18 -2.31 12.17
C TYR A 169 -4.29 -3.74 11.64
N ALA A 170 -3.44 -4.10 10.68
CA ALA A 170 -3.33 -5.45 10.15
C ALA A 170 -1.90 -5.77 9.74
N THR A 171 -1.50 -7.02 9.95
CA THR A 171 -0.25 -7.58 9.43
C THR A 171 -0.56 -8.43 8.21
N ASP A 172 0.28 -8.37 7.18
CA ASP A 172 0.21 -9.32 6.07
C ASP A 172 0.52 -10.75 6.57
N GLN A 173 -0.43 -11.66 6.40
CA GLN A 173 -0.35 -13.03 6.92
C GLN A 173 0.83 -13.82 6.33
N GLU A 174 1.19 -13.58 5.07
CA GLU A 174 2.33 -14.24 4.41
C GLU A 174 3.67 -13.69 4.94
N LEU A 175 3.67 -12.46 5.46
CA LEU A 175 4.86 -11.85 6.07
C LEU A 175 5.00 -12.20 7.56
N ALA A 176 3.89 -12.32 8.30
CA ALA A 176 3.87 -12.44 9.77
C ALA A 176 4.74 -13.57 10.35
N GLY A 177 4.97 -14.65 9.58
CA GLY A 177 5.83 -15.77 9.98
C GLY A 177 7.30 -15.63 9.61
N LYS A 178 7.64 -14.75 8.66
CA LYS A 178 8.97 -14.66 8.05
C LYS A 178 9.69 -13.36 8.40
N ILE A 179 8.93 -12.27 8.50
CA ILE A 179 9.44 -10.93 8.74
C ILE A 179 8.96 -10.47 10.11
N LYS A 180 9.90 -10.15 10.98
CA LYS A 180 9.62 -9.78 12.37
C LYS A 180 9.90 -8.29 12.59
N PRO A 181 8.96 -7.52 13.14
CA PRO A 181 9.25 -6.15 13.56
C PRO A 181 10.28 -6.18 14.68
N GLN A 182 11.17 -5.20 14.67
CA GLN A 182 12.17 -5.05 15.70
C GLN A 182 11.98 -3.73 16.44
N PRO A 183 11.97 -3.74 17.78
CA PRO A 183 11.87 -2.49 18.52
C PRO A 183 13.15 -1.66 18.32
N PRO A 184 13.06 -0.32 18.40
CA PRO A 184 14.23 0.54 18.40
C PRO A 184 15.05 0.27 19.66
N GLN A 185 16.06 -0.59 19.56
CA GLN A 185 16.88 -1.02 20.69
C GLN A 185 18.20 -0.25 20.81
N THR A 186 18.52 0.61 19.83
CA THR A 186 19.84 1.22 19.76
C THR A 186 19.85 2.59 20.41
N ASN A 187 20.58 2.74 21.52
CA ASN A 187 20.88 4.05 22.07
C ASN A 187 22.05 4.67 21.29
N LEU A 188 21.76 5.69 20.49
CA LEU A 188 22.75 6.40 19.68
C LEU A 188 23.97 6.87 20.49
N HIS A 189 23.78 7.23 21.77
CA HIS A 189 24.85 7.71 22.64
C HIS A 189 25.84 6.61 23.09
N LEU A 190 25.49 5.34 22.89
CA LEU A 190 26.33 4.19 23.25
C LEU A 190 27.09 3.61 22.05
N LEU A 191 26.86 4.13 20.85
CA LEU A 191 27.55 3.67 19.64
C LEU A 191 28.99 4.22 19.57
N PRO A 192 29.97 3.39 19.22
CA PRO A 192 31.32 3.86 18.88
C PRO A 192 31.30 4.87 17.74
N SER A 193 32.24 5.82 17.73
CA SER A 193 32.33 6.88 16.71
C SER A 193 32.43 6.36 15.28
N SER A 194 33.07 5.20 15.08
CA SER A 194 33.14 4.54 13.78
C SER A 194 31.76 4.12 13.27
N GLN A 195 30.90 3.58 14.14
CA GLN A 195 29.53 3.19 13.78
C GLN A 195 28.64 4.41 13.55
N LEU A 196 28.77 5.45 14.40
CA LEU A 196 28.06 6.72 14.21
C LEU A 196 28.35 7.35 12.84
N SER A 197 29.62 7.34 12.41
CA SER A 197 29.98 7.86 11.09
C SER A 197 29.32 7.11 9.93
N ILE A 198 29.05 5.81 10.09
CA ILE A 198 28.33 5.00 9.09
C ILE A 198 26.84 5.35 9.13
N VAL A 199 26.25 5.45 10.32
CA VAL A 199 24.84 5.85 10.49
C VAL A 199 24.58 7.21 9.83
N GLU A 200 25.42 8.21 10.08
CA GLU A 200 25.29 9.54 9.46
C GLU A 200 25.40 9.50 7.93
N GLN A 201 26.29 8.67 7.39
CA GLN A 201 26.40 8.45 5.95
C GLN A 201 25.13 7.82 5.38
N LEU A 202 24.58 6.79 6.04
CA LEU A 202 23.36 6.13 5.59
C LEU A 202 22.15 7.04 5.64
N ILE A 203 22.00 7.82 6.72
CA ILE A 203 20.98 8.85 6.83
C ILE A 203 21.11 9.83 5.67
N THR A 204 22.32 10.34 5.39
CA THR A 204 22.54 11.28 4.28
C THR A 204 22.17 10.69 2.93
N ILE A 205 22.57 9.43 2.66
CA ILE A 205 22.27 8.74 1.39
C ILE A 205 20.76 8.53 1.23
N TRP A 206 20.05 8.11 2.29
CA TRP A 206 18.62 7.83 2.23
C TRP A 206 17.76 9.09 2.29
N SER A 207 18.22 10.17 2.92
CA SER A 207 17.56 11.48 2.90
C SER A 207 17.76 12.24 1.59
N GLY A 208 18.88 12.01 0.89
CA GLY A 208 19.26 12.71 -0.34
C GLY A 208 18.63 12.17 -1.64
N GLY A 209 17.84 11.10 -1.56
CA GLY A 209 17.15 10.53 -2.73
C GLY A 209 16.02 11.45 -3.20
N GLU A 210 16.29 12.30 -4.21
CA GLU A 210 15.23 13.02 -4.92
C GLU A 210 14.41 12.04 -5.79
N GLY A 211 13.47 11.34 -5.16
CA GLY A 211 12.53 10.45 -5.83
C GLY A 211 11.90 9.41 -4.90
N ARG A 212 10.56 9.40 -4.84
CA ARG A 212 9.78 8.32 -4.20
C ARG A 212 9.95 7.02 -5.00
N ASN A 213 10.99 6.21 -4.72
CA ASN A 213 11.16 4.77 -5.06
C ASN A 213 12.60 4.31 -5.35
N SER A 214 13.62 4.95 -4.81
CA SER A 214 14.99 4.40 -4.91
C SER A 214 15.75 4.59 -3.61
N TYR A 215 15.27 3.94 -2.55
CA TYR A 215 16.14 3.69 -1.40
C TYR A 215 17.17 2.67 -1.84
N PRO A 216 18.47 3.04 -1.90
CA PRO A 216 19.50 2.11 -2.35
C PRO A 216 19.59 0.95 -1.37
N VAL A 217 19.75 -0.26 -1.91
CA VAL A 217 20.09 -1.44 -1.11
C VAL A 217 21.50 -1.24 -0.56
N VAL A 218 21.62 -1.32 0.77
CA VAL A 218 22.90 -1.15 1.47
C VAL A 218 23.38 -2.50 1.97
N GLN A 219 24.62 -2.84 1.67
CA GLN A 219 25.29 -4.02 2.22
C GLN A 219 26.30 -3.60 3.28
N LEU A 220 26.02 -3.92 4.54
CA LEU A 220 26.99 -3.78 5.62
C LEU A 220 27.97 -4.97 5.60
N SER A 221 29.21 -4.69 5.21
CA SER A 221 30.27 -5.69 5.06
C SER A 221 31.27 -5.58 6.21
N ARG A 222 31.80 -6.72 6.68
CA ARG A 222 32.91 -6.78 7.64
C ARG A 222 32.58 -6.21 9.02
N SER A 223 31.73 -6.90 9.76
CA SER A 223 31.52 -6.76 11.20
C SER A 223 30.70 -7.96 11.69
N ASP A 224 30.58 -8.14 13.00
CA ASP A 224 29.63 -9.10 13.55
C ASP A 224 28.17 -8.64 13.33
N GLN A 225 27.24 -9.59 13.42
CA GLN A 225 25.80 -9.39 13.24
C GLN A 225 25.24 -8.29 14.15
N SER A 226 25.68 -8.23 15.41
CA SER A 226 25.17 -7.25 16.39
C SER A 226 25.54 -5.83 15.98
N THR A 227 26.79 -5.61 15.55
CA THR A 227 27.23 -4.32 15.01
C THR A 227 26.41 -3.88 13.79
N LYS A 228 26.15 -4.79 12.83
CA LYS A 228 25.36 -4.46 11.63
C LYS A 228 23.94 -4.07 12.00
N TYR A 229 23.33 -4.81 12.92
CA TYR A 229 21.99 -4.55 13.40
C TYR A 229 21.90 -3.19 14.13
N GLN A 230 22.87 -2.87 15.00
CA GLN A 230 22.92 -1.58 15.70
C GLN A 230 22.99 -0.41 14.72
N ILE A 231 23.81 -0.50 13.67
CA ILE A 231 23.89 0.51 12.60
C ILE A 231 22.54 0.64 11.88
N ALA A 232 21.92 -0.48 11.49
CA ALA A 232 20.63 -0.46 10.79
C ALA A 232 19.50 0.14 11.66
N SER A 233 19.43 -0.26 12.93
CA SER A 233 18.45 0.22 13.91
C SER A 233 18.63 1.71 14.19
N ALA A 234 19.86 2.17 14.42
CA ALA A 234 20.19 3.59 14.58
C ALA A 234 19.82 4.44 13.36
N THR A 235 20.11 3.93 12.16
CA THR A 235 19.75 4.60 10.89
C THR A 235 18.25 4.74 10.74
N CYS A 236 17.50 3.66 11.00
CA CYS A 236 16.04 3.67 10.92
C CYS A 236 15.43 4.62 11.96
N GLN A 237 15.93 4.63 13.19
CA GLN A 237 15.51 5.56 14.23
C GLN A 237 15.76 7.02 13.83
N GLY A 238 16.92 7.32 13.23
CA GLY A 238 17.24 8.66 12.75
C GLY A 238 16.35 9.16 11.61
N LEU A 239 15.75 8.24 10.84
CA LEU A 239 14.88 8.55 9.70
C LEU A 239 13.38 8.36 10.01
N GLY A 240 13.03 7.87 11.19
CA GLY A 240 11.65 7.53 11.55
C GLY A 240 11.09 6.31 10.81
N TYR A 241 11.96 5.37 10.38
CA TYR A 241 11.55 4.10 9.80
C TYR A 241 11.41 3.01 10.86
N SER A 242 10.47 2.08 10.65
CA SER A 242 10.38 0.86 11.44
C SER A 242 11.29 -0.23 10.88
N LEU A 243 12.19 -0.76 11.72
CA LEU A 243 13.10 -1.83 11.32
C LEU A 243 12.41 -3.19 11.42
N HIS A 244 12.54 -4.00 10.38
CA HIS A 244 12.11 -5.40 10.36
C HIS A 244 13.27 -6.30 10.00
N THR A 245 13.23 -7.55 10.47
CA THR A 245 14.27 -8.56 10.18
C THR A 245 13.70 -9.75 9.46
N LEU A 246 14.44 -10.26 8.49
CA LEU A 246 14.21 -11.53 7.81
C LEU A 246 15.45 -12.41 7.97
N ASP A 247 15.25 -13.61 8.51
CA ASP A 247 16.24 -14.67 8.49
C ASP A 247 16.21 -15.33 7.09
N PRO A 248 17.33 -15.39 6.34
CA PRO A 248 17.38 -16.06 5.05
C PRO A 248 16.96 -17.54 5.10
N ALA A 249 17.13 -18.21 6.24
CA ALA A 249 16.67 -19.59 6.41
C ALA A 249 15.13 -19.73 6.37
N ALA A 250 14.38 -18.63 6.58
CA ALA A 250 12.93 -18.59 6.41
C ALA A 250 12.49 -18.46 4.94
N LEU A 251 13.45 -18.22 4.03
CA LEU A 251 13.18 -18.16 2.60
C LEU A 251 13.15 -19.56 1.99
N THR A 252 12.16 -19.75 1.12
CA THR A 252 12.03 -20.88 0.21
C THR A 252 13.07 -20.80 -0.90
N THR A 253 13.46 -21.95 -1.45
CA THR A 253 14.35 -22.01 -2.63
C THR A 253 13.62 -21.77 -3.95
N ASN A 254 12.28 -21.73 -3.94
CA ASN A 254 11.47 -21.43 -5.11
C ASN A 254 11.56 -19.93 -5.48
N PRO A 255 12.17 -19.55 -6.63
CA PRO A 255 12.35 -18.15 -6.99
C PRO A 255 11.04 -17.38 -7.13
N GLN A 256 9.96 -18.06 -7.55
CA GLN A 256 8.67 -17.40 -7.72
C GLN A 256 8.04 -17.03 -6.38
N GLU A 257 8.13 -17.90 -5.37
CA GLU A 257 7.63 -17.60 -4.03
C GLU A 257 8.44 -16.46 -3.38
N VAL A 258 9.76 -16.43 -3.56
CA VAL A 258 10.62 -15.32 -3.12
C VAL A 258 10.23 -14.01 -3.81
N TYR A 259 9.97 -14.04 -5.12
CA TYR A 259 9.51 -12.88 -5.86
C TYR A 259 8.17 -12.35 -5.31
N GLN A 260 7.19 -13.22 -5.07
CA GLN A 260 5.89 -12.81 -4.51
C GLN A 260 6.01 -12.27 -3.08
N LEU A 261 6.87 -12.88 -2.24
CA LEU A 261 7.17 -12.37 -0.90
C LEU A 261 7.79 -10.97 -0.98
N GLY A 262 8.72 -10.76 -1.91
CA GLY A 262 9.33 -9.45 -2.16
C GLY A 262 8.32 -8.37 -2.53
N LYS A 263 7.30 -8.70 -3.33
CA LYS A 263 6.21 -7.77 -3.67
C LYS A 263 5.34 -7.41 -2.47
N ARG A 264 4.99 -8.41 -1.64
CA ARG A 264 4.25 -8.18 -0.39
C ARG A 264 5.05 -7.33 0.58
N TRP A 265 6.33 -7.62 0.74
CA TRP A 265 7.21 -6.81 1.56
C TRP A 265 7.33 -5.37 1.04
N GLN A 266 7.51 -5.19 -0.27
CA GLN A 266 7.57 -3.85 -0.87
C GLN A 266 6.29 -3.06 -0.58
N ARG A 267 5.11 -3.69 -0.71
CA ARG A 267 3.83 -3.09 -0.32
C ARG A 267 3.83 -2.69 1.16
N GLU A 268 4.21 -3.60 2.06
CA GLU A 268 4.20 -3.34 3.50
C GLU A 268 5.17 -2.21 3.88
N ALA A 269 6.38 -2.20 3.30
CA ALA A 269 7.37 -1.16 3.51
C ALA A 269 6.86 0.23 3.11
N ILE A 270 6.12 0.33 2.00
CA ILE A 270 5.47 1.57 1.55
C ILE A 270 4.36 2.00 2.53
N LEU A 271 3.53 1.07 2.99
CA LEU A 271 2.40 1.37 3.89
C LEU A 271 2.83 1.77 5.31
N SER A 272 3.89 1.16 5.82
CA SER A 272 4.31 1.28 7.23
C SER A 272 5.56 2.11 7.44
N ASN A 273 6.13 2.68 6.37
CA ASN A 273 7.41 3.39 6.41
C ASN A 273 8.50 2.50 7.06
N SER A 274 8.75 1.32 6.46
CA SER A 274 9.60 0.29 7.06
C SER A 274 10.80 -0.10 6.20
N VAL A 275 11.85 -0.59 6.87
CA VAL A 275 13.09 -1.08 6.27
C VAL A 275 13.30 -2.55 6.64
N LEU A 276 13.79 -3.34 5.69
CA LEU A 276 14.14 -4.74 5.91
C LEU A 276 15.64 -4.91 6.12
N PHE A 277 15.99 -5.54 7.23
CA PHE A 277 17.31 -6.09 7.47
C PHE A 277 17.29 -7.57 7.17
N ILE A 278 18.11 -8.00 6.21
CA ILE A 278 18.29 -9.40 5.85
C ILE A 278 19.66 -9.84 6.38
N ASP A 279 19.66 -10.83 7.25
CA ASP A 279 20.87 -11.30 7.88
C ASP A 279 21.54 -12.42 7.10
N CYS A 280 22.41 -12.05 6.15
CA CYS A 280 23.07 -13.02 5.27
C CYS A 280 24.32 -13.68 5.86
N ASP A 281 24.70 -13.38 7.11
CA ASP A 281 25.87 -13.97 7.76
C ASP A 281 25.47 -15.22 8.57
N SER A 282 25.17 -16.30 7.86
CA SER A 282 25.00 -17.65 8.45
C SER A 282 26.16 -18.56 8.08
#